data_AF-A0A367LU74-F1
#
_entry.id   AF-A0A367LU74-F1
#
_cell.length_a   1.000
_cell.length_b   1.000
_cell.length_c   1.000
_cell.angle_alpha   90.00
_cell.angle_beta   90.00
_cell.angle_gamma   90.00
#
_symmetry.space_group_name_H-M   'P 1'
#
loop_
_entity.id
_entity.type
_entity.pdbx_description
1 polymer ?
#
loop_
_entity_poly.entity_id
_entity_poly.type
_entity_poly.pdbx_seq_one_letter_code
_entity_poly.pdbx_strand_id
1 'polypeptide(L)'
;KADAELVAALRDYRGTPEVVLNDPSLMQMLLPVVRADFLVTGSYRYQAHGPLEAALHLFGGREDSLRSAELLGWLHEAGGDFTLDL
;
A
#
# COMPACT_ATOMS: atom_id res chain seq x y z
N LYS A 1 6.18 11.44 -9.26
CA LYS A 1 5.23 12.44 -8.73
C LYS A 1 5.99 13.68 -8.28
N ALA A 2 5.48 14.87 -8.55
CA ALA A 2 5.95 16.12 -7.92
C ALA A 2 5.55 16.16 -6.44
N ASP A 3 6.13 17.04 -5.63
CA ASP A 3 5.80 17.12 -4.19
C ASP A 3 4.32 17.39 -3.96
N ALA A 4 3.73 18.33 -4.71
CA ALA A 4 2.30 18.64 -4.60
C ALA A 4 1.39 17.42 -4.87
N GLU A 5 1.75 16.58 -5.83
CA GLU A 5 1.01 15.34 -6.14
C GLU A 5 1.17 14.28 -5.02
N LEU A 6 2.34 14.23 -4.38
CA LEU A 6 2.57 13.35 -3.23
C LEU A 6 1.76 13.81 -2.03
N VAL A 7 1.75 15.11 -1.72
CA VAL A 7 0.93 15.66 -0.63
C VAL A 7 -0.56 15.41 -0.87
N ALA A 8 -1.04 15.57 -2.10
CA ALA A 8 -2.43 15.26 -2.45
C ALA A 8 -2.76 13.77 -2.24
N ALA A 9 -1.87 12.86 -2.63
CA ALA A 9 -2.05 11.42 -2.41
C ALA A 9 -2.05 11.06 -0.92
N LEU A 10 -1.14 11.62 -0.11
CA LEU A 10 -1.09 11.39 1.34
C LEU A 10 -2.39 11.83 2.03
N ARG A 11 -2.97 12.95 1.57
CA ARG A 11 -4.27 13.44 2.06
C ARG A 11 -5.40 12.48 1.72
N ASP A 12 -5.42 11.97 0.49
CA ASP A 12 -6.43 11.01 0.03
C ASP A 12 -6.37 9.67 0.79
N TYR A 13 -5.16 9.20 1.09
CA TYR A 13 -4.95 7.97 1.87
C TYR A 13 -5.31 8.11 3.35
N ARG A 14 -5.56 9.32 3.84
CA ARG A 14 -5.96 9.60 5.24
C ARG A 14 -5.02 9.03 6.30
N GLY A 15 -3.79 8.67 5.93
CA GLY A 15 -2.77 8.11 6.82
C GLY A 15 -1.84 9.16 7.44
N THR A 16 -1.86 10.40 6.92
CA THR A 16 -1.07 11.52 7.44
C THR A 16 -2.01 12.61 7.99
N PRO A 17 -1.93 12.96 9.28
CA PRO A 17 -2.79 13.98 9.86
C PRO A 17 -2.65 15.35 9.17
N GLU A 18 -3.74 16.11 9.05
CA GLU A 18 -3.71 17.45 8.43
C GLU A 18 -2.73 18.41 9.13
N VAL A 19 -2.54 18.27 10.44
CA VAL A 19 -1.56 19.10 11.17
C VAL A 19 -0.13 18.87 10.69
N VAL A 20 0.19 17.65 10.23
CA VAL A 20 1.49 17.31 9.65
C VAL A 20 1.56 17.78 8.20
N LEU A 21 0.51 17.56 7.41
CA LEU A 21 0.45 17.99 6.00
C LEU A 21 0.57 19.52 5.83
N ASN A 22 0.13 20.29 6.83
CA ASN A 22 0.19 21.75 6.84
C ASN A 22 1.46 22.31 7.51
N ASP A 23 2.37 21.47 8.03
CA ASP A 23 3.65 21.88 8.60
C ASP A 23 4.80 21.70 7.59
N PRO A 24 5.36 22.79 7.03
CA PRO A 24 6.43 22.71 6.03
C PRO A 24 7.73 22.09 6.57
N SER A 25 8.03 22.20 7.87
CA SER A 25 9.22 21.62 8.47
C SER A 25 9.10 20.10 8.55
N LEU A 26 7.94 19.60 8.99
CA LEU A 26 7.67 18.17 9.02
C LEU A 26 7.63 17.58 7.60
N MET A 27 6.99 18.27 6.66
CA MET A 27 6.92 17.81 5.27
C MET A 27 8.29 17.79 4.59
N GLN A 28 9.19 18.73 4.88
CA GLN A 28 10.57 18.68 4.38
C GLN A 28 11.32 17.41 4.82
N MET A 29 11.05 16.90 6.01
CA MET A 29 11.64 15.66 6.52
C MET A 29 10.98 14.41 5.93
N LEU A 30 9.66 14.42 5.74
CA LEU A 30 8.89 13.26 5.28
C LEU A 30 8.97 13.04 3.76
N LEU A 31 8.94 14.10 2.96
CA LEU A 31 8.86 14.01 1.50
C LEU A 31 9.97 13.16 0.87
N PRO A 32 11.24 13.23 1.31
CA PRO A 32 12.29 12.37 0.77
C PRO A 32 12.01 10.87 0.98
N VAL A 33 11.54 10.49 2.17
CA VAL A 33 11.26 9.09 2.52
C VAL A 33 10.02 8.60 1.77
N VAL A 34 8.94 9.36 1.82
CA VAL A 34 7.70 9.03 1.11
C VAL A 34 7.96 8.89 -0.39
N ARG A 35 8.74 9.80 -0.99
CA ARG A 35 9.10 9.71 -2.41
C ARG A 35 9.84 8.41 -2.71
N ALA A 36 10.78 7.99 -1.87
CA ALA A 36 11.51 6.75 -2.06
C ALA A 36 10.56 5.53 -1.99
N ASP A 37 9.67 5.48 -1.00
CA ASP A 37 8.70 4.39 -0.83
C ASP A 37 7.73 4.27 -2.02
N PHE A 38 7.22 5.40 -2.52
CA PHE A 38 6.39 5.43 -3.72
C PHE A 38 7.15 5.03 -4.99
N LEU A 39 8.46 5.31 -5.07
CA LEU A 39 9.28 4.87 -6.19
C LEU A 39 9.48 3.36 -6.17
N VAL A 40 9.77 2.78 -5.01
CA VAL A 40 9.95 1.32 -4.86
C VAL A 40 8.65 0.59 -5.21
N THR A 41 7.53 0.99 -4.62
CA THR A 41 6.23 0.35 -4.87
C THR A 41 5.70 0.62 -6.28
N GLY A 42 5.87 1.83 -6.79
CA GLY A 42 5.40 2.22 -8.13
C GLY A 42 6.26 1.68 -9.28
N SER A 43 7.50 1.27 -9.02
CA SER A 43 8.38 0.65 -10.02
C SER A 43 8.38 -0.87 -9.95
N TYR A 44 7.69 -1.46 -8.97
CA TYR A 44 7.60 -2.91 -8.83
C TYR A 44 7.01 -3.55 -10.11
N ARG A 45 7.75 -4.51 -10.66
CA ARG A 45 7.31 -5.36 -11.76
C ARG A 45 7.21 -6.76 -11.25
N TYR A 46 5.98 -7.28 -11.19
CA TYR A 46 5.73 -8.64 -10.77
C TYR A 46 6.52 -9.63 -11.63
N GLN A 47 7.17 -10.56 -10.95
CA GLN A 47 7.85 -11.71 -11.55
C GLN A 47 7.27 -12.94 -10.87
N ALA A 48 6.72 -13.86 -11.66
CA ALA A 48 6.12 -15.07 -11.11
C ALA A 48 7.18 -15.93 -10.43
N HIS A 49 6.88 -16.37 -9.21
CA HIS A 49 7.67 -17.32 -8.44
C HIS A 49 6.77 -18.50 -8.02
N GLY A 50 7.37 -19.55 -7.45
CA GLY A 50 6.57 -20.61 -6.83
C GLY A 50 5.79 -20.07 -5.62
N PRO A 51 4.62 -20.65 -5.28
CA PRO A 51 3.86 -20.25 -4.10
C PRO A 51 4.68 -20.35 -2.81
N LEU A 52 4.33 -19.54 -1.82
CA LEU A 52 4.94 -19.57 -0.49
C LEU A 52 4.60 -20.90 0.21
N GLU A 53 5.57 -21.52 0.90
CA GLU A 53 5.35 -22.76 1.68
C GLU A 53 4.55 -22.53 2.99
N ALA A 54 3.87 -21.40 3.12
CA ALA A 54 3.13 -20.99 4.30
C ALA A 54 1.63 -20.83 3.99
N ALA A 55 0.80 -20.96 5.03
CA ALA A 55 -0.59 -20.55 4.97
C ALA A 55 -0.69 -19.02 4.92
N LEU A 56 -1.67 -18.50 4.18
CA LEU A 56 -1.93 -17.07 4.05
C LEU A 56 -3.30 -16.73 4.66
N HIS A 57 -3.29 -15.77 5.57
CA HIS A 57 -4.51 -15.16 6.11
C HIS A 57 -4.53 -13.68 5.72
N LEU A 58 -5.61 -13.25 5.07
CA LEU A 58 -5.76 -11.90 4.54
C LEU A 58 -6.77 -11.10 5.35
N PHE A 59 -6.49 -9.82 5.51
CA PHE A 59 -7.43 -8.82 6.01
C PHE A 59 -7.78 -7.85 4.89
N GLY A 60 -9.07 -7.70 4.60
CA GLY A 60 -9.61 -6.68 3.72
C GLY A 60 -10.47 -5.70 4.50
N GLY A 61 -10.49 -4.43 4.11
CA GLY A 61 -11.41 -3.44 4.67
C GLY A 61 -12.73 -3.41 3.91
N ARG A 62 -13.88 -3.46 4.60
CA ARG A 62 -15.22 -3.31 3.96
C ARG A 62 -15.41 -1.97 3.24
N GLU A 63 -14.72 -0.95 3.71
CA GLU A 63 -14.76 0.41 3.18
C GLU A 63 -13.52 0.76 2.35
N ASP A 64 -12.66 -0.23 2.06
CA ASP A 64 -11.51 -0.03 1.19
C ASP A 64 -11.97 0.14 -0.27
N SER A 65 -11.23 0.97 -1.00
CA SER A 65 -11.27 1.07 -2.45
C SER A 65 -11.01 -0.27 -3.15
N LEU A 66 -10.18 -1.13 -2.55
CA LEU A 66 -9.88 -2.46 -3.06
C LEU A 66 -11.02 -3.43 -2.81
N ARG A 67 -11.50 -4.08 -3.87
CA ARG A 67 -12.57 -5.07 -3.79
C ARG A 67 -12.01 -6.41 -3.31
N SER A 68 -12.85 -7.20 -2.64
CA SER A 68 -12.51 -8.57 -2.23
C SER A 68 -12.00 -9.44 -3.38
N ALA A 69 -12.53 -9.25 -4.59
CA ALA A 69 -12.07 -9.96 -5.78
C ALA A 69 -10.60 -9.65 -6.14
N GLU A 70 -10.10 -8.46 -5.84
CA GLU A 70 -8.69 -8.10 -6.06
C GLU A 70 -7.78 -8.77 -5.02
N LEU A 71 -8.27 -8.94 -3.79
CA LEU A 71 -7.56 -9.68 -2.73
C LEU A 71 -7.40 -11.17 -3.05
N LEU A 72 -8.34 -11.76 -3.80
CA LEU A 72 -8.24 -13.16 -4.22
C LEU A 72 -7.05 -13.43 -5.16
N GLY A 73 -6.41 -12.40 -5.72
CA GLY A 73 -5.15 -12.55 -6.46
C GLY A 73 -4.05 -13.22 -5.65
N TRP A 74 -4.07 -13.07 -4.31
CA TRP A 74 -3.12 -13.71 -3.40
C TRP A 74 -3.24 -15.24 -3.33
N LEU A 75 -4.34 -15.83 -3.82
CA LEU A 75 -4.46 -17.30 -3.92
C LEU A 75 -3.36 -17.92 -4.79
N HIS A 76 -2.86 -17.19 -5.78
CA HIS A 76 -1.77 -17.65 -6.64
C HIS A 76 -0.42 -17.74 -5.89
N GLU A 77 -0.28 -17.02 -4.78
CA GLU A 77 0.95 -16.97 -3.99
C GLU A 77 0.90 -17.90 -2.77
N ALA A 78 -0.25 -18.51 -2.45
CA ALA A 78 -0.43 -19.38 -1.30
C ALA A 78 -0.12 -20.85 -1.63
N GLY A 79 0.87 -21.45 -0.96
CA GLY A 79 1.18 -22.88 -1.06
C GLY A 79 0.53 -23.73 0.04
N GLY A 80 -0.22 -23.11 0.97
CA GLY A 80 -0.95 -23.77 2.05
C GLY A 80 -2.37 -23.23 2.21
N ASP A 81 -2.94 -23.37 3.41
CA ASP A 81 -4.30 -22.91 3.72
C ASP A 81 -4.46 -21.41 3.45
N PHE A 82 -5.65 -21.03 2.98
CA PHE A 82 -6.01 -19.66 2.66
C PHE A 82 -7.29 -19.24 3.39
N THR A 83 -7.28 -18.06 4.01
CA THR A 83 -8.44 -17.48 4.68
C THR A 83 -8.48 -15.96 4.46
N LEU A 84 -9.68 -15.37 4.46
CA LEU A 84 -9.91 -13.94 4.25
C LEU A 84 -10.98 -13.42 5.21
N ASP A 85 -10.63 -12.40 5.99
CA ASP A 85 -11.56 -11.61 6.80
C ASP A 85 -11.80 -10.24 6.15
N LEU A 86 -13.05 -9.80 6.12
CA LEU A 86 -13.49 -8.47 5.62
C LEU A 86 -13.95 -7.57 6.76
#